data_AF-A0A5N3XYY9-F1
#
_entry.id   AF-A0A5N3XYY9-F1
#
_cell.length_a   1.000
_cell.length_b   1.000
_cell.length_c   1.000
_cell.angle_alpha   90.00
_cell.angle_beta   90.00
_cell.angle_gamma   90.00
#
_symmetry.space_group_name_H-M   'P 1'
#
loop_
_entity.id
_entity.type
_entity.pdbx_description
1 polymer ?
#
loop_
_entity_poly.entity_id
_entity_poly.type
_entity_poly.pdbx_seq_one_letter_code
_entity_poly.pdbx_strand_id
1 'polypeptide(L)'
;KDLLKRKNKHSSILLVINFDSIALLYLQLYRVTCDQSYLLRSLDYVKRTLRNLNGRRVTFLCGDAGPLAVGAVVYHKLKSDCESQECITKLLQLQRTIVSRDSDLPDELLYGRAGYLYALLYVNTEIGPGAVCESAIKEVVSAIIESGKALSREEKKVERCPLLFQWHKKQYVGAAHGMAGIYYMLMQPAAKVDQETLTEMVKPSIDYMRHKRFRSGNYPSSLSNETDRLVHWCHGAPGVIHMLMQAHKFAEWCLDYGAHGCRIPDRPYSLFEGMAGTVHFLSDILAPEASRFPAFELSSSQGDTKVQKDY
;
A
#
# COMPACT_ATOMS: atom_id res chain seq x y z
N LYS A 1 10.49 23.12 33.73
CA LYS A 1 11.43 22.14 33.14
C LYS A 1 10.91 20.69 33.11
N ASP A 2 9.65 20.40 33.47
CA ASP A 2 9.15 19.00 33.51
C ASP A 2 7.73 18.77 32.94
N LEU A 3 7.30 19.53 31.93
CA LEU A 3 6.01 19.30 31.24
C LEU A 3 6.15 18.78 29.80
N LEU A 4 7.38 18.58 29.30
CA LEU A 4 7.67 18.07 27.94
C LEU A 4 8.05 16.57 27.88
N LYS A 5 8.03 15.86 29.02
CA LYS A 5 8.49 14.45 29.11
C LYS A 5 7.39 13.38 29.08
N ARG A 6 6.14 13.72 28.80
CA ARG A 6 5.09 12.72 28.51
C ARG A 6 4.68 12.79 27.03
N LYS A 7 5.58 12.36 26.15
CA LYS A 7 5.19 12.00 24.78
C LYS A 7 4.42 10.69 24.85
N ASN A 8 3.09 10.80 24.74
CA ASN A 8 2.21 9.68 24.46
C ASN A 8 2.69 8.98 23.18
N LYS A 9 3.08 7.71 23.31
CA LYS A 9 3.55 6.81 22.23
C LYS A 9 2.47 6.45 21.19
N HIS A 10 1.29 7.08 21.24
CA HIS A 10 0.10 6.68 20.50
C HIS A 10 -0.35 7.65 19.39
N SER A 11 0.38 8.75 19.15
CA SER A 11 0.05 9.70 18.08
C SER A 11 0.99 9.55 16.88
N SER A 12 0.95 8.40 16.21
CA SER A 12 1.85 8.05 15.09
C SER A 12 1.73 8.95 13.85
N ILE A 13 0.70 9.81 13.77
CA ILE A 13 0.45 10.71 12.62
C ILE A 13 1.00 12.13 12.86
N LEU A 14 1.19 12.57 14.10
CA LEU A 14 1.58 13.96 14.40
C LEU A 14 3.06 14.28 14.03
N LEU A 15 3.78 13.31 13.46
CA LEU A 15 5.24 13.33 13.25
C LEU A 15 5.67 13.53 11.80
N VAL A 16 4.73 13.67 10.85
CA VAL A 16 5.03 13.96 9.43
C VAL A 16 4.73 15.43 9.11
N ILE A 17 5.25 16.33 9.95
CA ILE A 17 5.34 17.76 9.61
C ILE A 17 6.83 18.07 9.55
N ASN A 18 7.44 17.63 8.46
CA ASN A 18 8.82 17.96 8.13
C ASN A 18 8.81 18.92 6.92
N PHE A 19 9.94 19.60 6.67
CA PHE A 19 10.06 20.56 5.57
C PHE A 19 9.80 19.93 4.18
N ASP A 20 9.98 18.62 4.04
CA ASP A 20 9.64 17.83 2.85
C ASP A 20 8.13 17.81 2.56
N SER A 21 7.30 17.74 3.61
CA SER A 21 5.85 17.74 3.54
C SER A 21 5.34 19.11 3.09
N ILE A 22 6.05 20.17 3.48
CA ILE A 22 5.79 21.54 3.02
C ILE A 22 6.20 21.71 1.55
N ALA A 23 7.34 21.15 1.13
CA ALA A 23 7.72 21.14 -0.28
C ALA A 23 6.66 20.40 -1.14
N LEU A 24 6.21 19.23 -0.69
CA LEU A 24 5.17 18.46 -1.37
C LEU A 24 3.84 19.22 -1.45
N LEU A 25 3.46 19.95 -0.40
CA LEU A 25 2.28 20.83 -0.42
C LEU A 25 2.41 21.92 -1.50
N TYR A 26 3.55 22.63 -1.56
CA TYR A 26 3.76 23.66 -2.57
C TYR A 26 3.81 23.09 -3.99
N LEU A 27 4.40 21.91 -4.17
CA LEU A 27 4.36 21.19 -5.43
C LEU A 27 2.92 20.84 -5.83
N GLN A 28 2.08 20.43 -4.87
CA GLN A 28 0.67 20.17 -5.12
C GLN A 28 -0.10 21.45 -5.48
N LEU A 29 0.16 22.57 -4.79
CA LEU A 29 -0.44 23.86 -5.14
C LEU A 29 -0.07 24.26 -6.57
N TYR A 30 1.20 24.11 -6.96
CA TYR A 30 1.63 24.33 -8.34
C TYR A 30 0.87 23.43 -9.34
N ARG A 31 0.66 22.15 -9.03
CA ARG A 31 -0.10 21.24 -9.92
C ARG A 31 -1.53 21.73 -10.16
N VAL A 32 -2.17 22.33 -9.16
CA VAL A 32 -3.56 22.77 -9.25
C VAL A 32 -3.69 24.15 -9.87
N THR A 33 -2.79 25.08 -9.56
CA THR A 33 -2.90 26.49 -9.99
C THR A 33 -2.03 26.83 -11.19
N CYS A 34 -1.02 26.02 -11.49
CA CYS A 34 0.06 26.32 -12.44
C CYS A 34 0.86 27.59 -12.12
N ASP A 35 0.76 28.13 -10.90
CA ASP A 35 1.52 29.31 -10.47
C ASP A 35 2.97 28.93 -10.12
N GLN A 36 3.90 29.41 -10.93
CA GLN A 36 5.34 29.18 -10.78
C GLN A 36 5.90 29.63 -9.42
N SER A 37 5.25 30.59 -8.75
CA SER A 37 5.66 31.03 -7.41
C SER A 37 5.64 29.88 -6.40
N TYR A 38 4.68 28.95 -6.52
CA TYR A 38 4.60 27.77 -5.67
C TYR A 38 5.68 26.74 -5.99
N LEU A 39 6.02 26.56 -7.27
CA LEU A 39 7.11 25.65 -7.66
C LEU A 39 8.47 26.14 -7.12
N LEU A 40 8.73 27.45 -7.21
CA LEU A 40 9.93 28.07 -6.64
C LEU A 40 9.96 27.96 -5.11
N ARG A 41 8.82 28.15 -4.44
CA ARG A 41 8.72 27.93 -2.99
C ARG A 41 9.00 26.48 -2.62
N SER A 42 8.48 25.52 -3.38
CA SER A 42 8.79 24.09 -3.19
C SER A 42 10.30 23.85 -3.27
N LEU A 43 10.98 24.45 -4.26
CA LEU A 43 12.43 24.34 -4.42
C LEU A 43 13.20 24.85 -3.19
N ASP A 44 12.78 25.96 -2.58
CA ASP A 44 13.44 26.50 -1.38
C ASP A 44 13.41 25.50 -0.21
N TYR A 45 12.28 24.82 -0.02
CA TYR A 45 12.15 23.77 1.00
C TYR A 45 12.96 22.52 0.63
N VAL A 46 12.93 22.08 -0.63
CA VAL A 46 13.76 20.97 -1.14
C VAL A 46 15.25 21.23 -0.86
N LYS A 47 15.76 22.41 -1.19
CA LYS A 47 17.17 22.77 -0.96
C LYS A 47 17.54 22.74 0.53
N ARG A 48 16.60 23.03 1.43
CA ARG A 48 16.82 22.91 2.89
C ARG A 48 16.82 21.47 3.34
N THR A 49 15.92 20.63 2.83
CA THR A 49 15.85 19.22 3.22
C THR A 49 17.02 18.41 2.69
N LEU A 50 17.48 18.68 1.45
CA LEU A 50 18.62 17.99 0.84
C LEU A 50 19.95 18.26 1.56
N ARG A 51 20.07 19.38 2.30
CA ARG A 51 21.24 19.67 3.14
C ARG A 51 21.27 18.88 4.45
N ASN A 52 20.16 18.27 4.84
CA ASN A 52 19.98 17.59 6.12
C ASN A 52 19.79 16.07 5.99
N LEU A 53 20.12 15.51 4.82
CA LEU A 53 20.18 14.06 4.60
C LEU A 53 21.19 13.46 5.57
N ASN A 54 20.86 12.32 6.17
CA ASN A 54 21.66 11.73 7.25
C ASN A 54 21.78 10.20 7.19
N GLY A 55 21.14 9.57 6.20
CA GLY A 55 21.21 8.13 5.95
C GLY A 55 20.56 7.25 7.00
N ARG A 56 19.91 7.80 8.04
CA ARG A 56 19.34 7.00 9.15
C ARG A 56 18.01 6.34 8.79
N ARG A 57 17.26 6.91 7.84
CA ARG A 57 15.93 6.44 7.43
C ARG A 57 15.81 6.55 5.92
N VAL A 58 15.07 5.62 5.33
CA VAL A 58 15.11 5.35 3.89
C VAL A 58 13.78 5.56 3.16
N THR A 59 12.72 5.96 3.86
CA THR A 59 11.36 6.02 3.30
C THR A 59 10.97 7.41 2.82
N PHE A 60 9.93 7.48 1.99
CA PHE A 60 9.39 8.74 1.51
C PHE A 60 8.88 9.65 2.63
N LEU A 61 8.16 9.10 3.61
CA LEU A 61 7.49 9.92 4.63
C LEU A 61 8.37 10.26 5.83
N CYS A 62 9.41 9.49 6.11
CA CYS A 62 10.19 9.65 7.34
C CYS A 62 11.71 9.58 7.12
N GLY A 63 12.18 9.47 5.88
CA GLY A 63 13.60 9.30 5.56
C GLY A 63 14.06 10.07 4.34
N ASP A 64 15.31 9.79 3.95
CA ASP A 64 16.02 10.56 2.93
C ASP A 64 15.41 10.40 1.53
N ALA A 65 14.66 9.32 1.29
CA ALA A 65 13.98 9.09 0.02
C ALA A 65 12.90 10.14 -0.29
N GLY A 66 12.25 10.73 0.73
CA GLY A 66 11.25 11.79 0.54
C GLY A 66 11.83 13.05 -0.08
N PRO A 67 12.78 13.72 0.59
CA PRO A 67 13.50 14.88 0.05
C PRO A 67 14.11 14.62 -1.32
N LEU A 68 14.70 13.44 -1.55
CA LEU A 68 15.32 13.07 -2.83
C LEU A 68 14.27 12.93 -3.94
N ALA A 69 13.18 12.20 -3.70
CA ALA A 69 12.12 11.99 -4.68
C ALA A 69 11.36 13.29 -5.02
N VAL A 70 11.00 14.09 -4.01
CA VAL A 70 10.38 15.40 -4.22
C VAL A 70 11.35 16.34 -4.93
N GLY A 71 12.63 16.33 -4.55
CA GLY A 71 13.67 17.13 -5.19
C GLY A 71 13.83 16.80 -6.67
N ALA A 72 13.90 15.52 -7.03
CA ALA A 72 13.97 15.08 -8.43
C ALA A 72 12.81 15.67 -9.26
N VAL A 73 11.58 15.53 -8.76
CA VAL A 73 10.38 16.04 -9.47
C VAL A 73 10.38 17.57 -9.60
N VAL A 74 10.76 18.29 -8.54
CA VAL A 74 10.80 19.76 -8.56
C VAL A 74 11.85 20.25 -9.55
N TYR A 75 13.07 19.70 -9.51
CA TYR A 75 14.14 20.06 -10.44
C TYR A 75 13.77 19.72 -11.89
N HIS A 76 13.16 18.55 -12.14
CA HIS A 76 12.68 18.19 -13.47
C HIS A 76 11.62 19.18 -14.01
N LYS A 77 10.64 19.55 -13.18
CA LYS A 77 9.61 20.52 -13.59
C LYS A 77 10.18 21.92 -13.86
N LEU A 78 11.29 22.28 -13.21
CA LEU A 78 12.05 23.50 -13.44
C LEU A 78 13.07 23.39 -14.60
N LYS A 79 13.13 22.24 -15.30
CA LYS A 79 14.10 21.98 -16.38
C LYS A 79 15.56 21.98 -15.93
N SER A 80 15.80 21.64 -14.66
CA SER A 80 17.12 21.43 -14.07
C SER A 80 17.43 19.93 -14.06
N ASP A 81 17.68 19.35 -15.24
CA ASP A 81 17.77 17.89 -15.40
C ASP A 81 18.99 17.27 -14.70
N CYS A 82 20.10 18.01 -14.57
CA CYS A 82 21.29 17.56 -13.86
C CYS A 82 21.00 17.30 -12.38
N GLU A 83 20.41 18.28 -11.70
CA GLU A 83 20.04 18.21 -10.28
C GLU A 83 18.92 17.19 -10.04
N SER A 84 17.99 17.05 -11.00
CA SER A 84 16.99 15.99 -10.98
C SER A 84 17.66 14.62 -10.98
N GLN A 85 18.58 14.38 -11.91
CA GLN A 85 19.28 13.11 -12.04
C GLN A 85 20.20 12.82 -10.85
N GLU A 86 20.82 13.85 -10.26
CA GLU A 86 21.59 13.72 -9.02
C GLU A 86 20.71 13.23 -7.87
N CYS A 87 19.49 13.77 -7.72
CA CYS A 87 18.53 13.33 -6.71
C CYS A 87 18.12 11.86 -6.93
N ILE A 88 17.85 11.46 -8.17
CA ILE A 88 17.51 10.06 -8.52
C ILE A 88 18.69 9.13 -8.22
N THR A 89 19.91 9.55 -8.56
CA THR A 89 21.12 8.76 -8.31
C THR A 89 21.32 8.52 -6.80
N LYS A 90 21.17 9.57 -5.98
CA LYS A 90 21.23 9.47 -4.52
C LYS A 90 20.09 8.63 -3.94
N LEU A 91 18.90 8.71 -4.53
CA LEU A 91 17.76 7.88 -4.13
C LEU A 91 18.10 6.39 -4.32
N LEU A 92 18.62 6.02 -5.49
CA LEU A 92 19.02 4.65 -5.82
C LEU A 92 20.20 4.14 -4.96
N GLN A 93 21.07 5.02 -4.49
CA GLN A 93 22.15 4.63 -3.56
C GLN A 93 21.62 4.08 -2.23
N LEU A 94 20.40 4.44 -1.80
CA LEU A 94 19.77 3.90 -0.60
C LEU A 94 19.40 2.42 -0.75
N GLN A 95 19.21 1.94 -1.98
CA GLN A 95 18.69 0.61 -2.28
C GLN A 95 19.50 -0.53 -1.67
N ARG A 96 20.83 -0.41 -1.63
CA ARG A 96 21.73 -1.45 -1.11
C ARG A 96 21.36 -1.88 0.31
N THR A 97 21.00 -0.94 1.18
CA THR A 97 20.61 -1.21 2.58
C THR A 97 19.20 -1.82 2.67
N ILE A 98 18.35 -1.56 1.67
CA ILE A 98 16.93 -1.90 1.65
C ILE A 98 16.73 -3.35 1.17
N VAL A 99 17.47 -3.75 0.15
CA VAL A 99 17.37 -5.08 -0.46
C VAL A 99 18.32 -6.12 0.17
N SER A 100 19.22 -5.68 1.05
CA SER A 100 20.13 -6.58 1.77
C SER A 100 19.34 -7.61 2.59
N ARG A 101 19.74 -8.88 2.49
CA ARG A 101 19.13 -10.00 3.23
C ARG A 101 19.38 -9.92 4.74
N ASP A 102 20.49 -9.29 5.14
CA ASP A 102 20.86 -9.10 6.55
C ASP A 102 20.26 -7.81 7.15
N SER A 103 19.32 -7.18 6.44
CA SER A 103 18.71 -5.92 6.85
C SER A 103 17.51 -6.15 7.77
N ASP A 104 17.58 -5.61 8.99
CA ASP A 104 16.48 -5.56 9.96
C ASP A 104 15.38 -4.53 9.58
N LEU A 105 15.41 -4.00 8.35
CA LEU A 105 14.45 -3.02 7.89
C LEU A 105 13.04 -3.64 7.83
N PRO A 106 12.01 -2.99 8.39
CA PRO A 106 10.63 -3.47 8.27
C PRO A 106 10.12 -3.29 6.84
N ASP A 107 8.90 -3.75 6.57
CA ASP A 107 8.28 -3.61 5.24
C ASP A 107 7.23 -2.52 5.15
N GLU A 108 6.79 -1.94 6.28
CA GLU A 108 5.69 -0.98 6.31
C GLU A 108 6.01 0.40 5.71
N LEU A 109 4.99 1.26 5.62
CA LEU A 109 5.04 2.45 4.79
C LEU A 109 5.87 3.59 5.41
N LEU A 110 5.94 3.71 6.74
CA LEU A 110 6.61 4.85 7.36
C LEU A 110 8.13 4.66 7.48
N TYR A 111 8.61 3.45 7.71
CA TYR A 111 10.02 3.15 7.97
C TYR A 111 10.57 1.97 7.17
N GLY A 112 9.73 1.28 6.40
CA GLY A 112 10.09 0.05 5.71
C GLY A 112 10.19 0.12 4.19
N ARG A 113 10.38 -1.05 3.60
CA ARG A 113 10.57 -1.25 2.15
C ARG A 113 9.41 -0.68 1.31
N ALA A 114 8.16 -0.81 1.75
CA ALA A 114 7.01 -0.25 1.02
C ALA A 114 7.07 1.29 0.96
N GLY A 115 7.58 1.95 2.01
CA GLY A 115 7.77 3.40 2.03
C GLY A 115 8.86 3.89 1.07
N TYR A 116 9.88 3.07 0.81
CA TYR A 116 10.88 3.35 -0.21
C TYR A 116 10.36 3.02 -1.62
N LEU A 117 9.65 1.90 -1.78
CA LEU A 117 8.97 1.56 -3.03
C LEU A 117 8.09 2.71 -3.51
N TYR A 118 7.29 3.30 -2.61
CA TYR A 118 6.49 4.48 -2.93
C TYR A 118 7.34 5.62 -3.53
N ALA A 119 8.53 5.89 -2.99
CA ALA A 119 9.40 6.95 -3.50
C ALA A 119 9.85 6.69 -4.96
N LEU A 120 10.20 5.43 -5.28
CA LEU A 120 10.57 5.03 -6.64
C LEU A 120 9.39 5.18 -7.62
N LEU A 121 8.21 4.70 -7.22
CA LEU A 121 7.00 4.78 -8.03
C LEU A 121 6.55 6.24 -8.23
N TYR A 122 6.68 7.07 -7.20
CA TYR A 122 6.38 8.50 -7.25
C TYR A 122 7.23 9.21 -8.30
N VAL A 123 8.56 8.97 -8.32
CA VAL A 123 9.45 9.56 -9.32
C VAL A 123 9.05 9.14 -10.74
N ASN A 124 8.81 7.85 -10.98
CA ASN A 124 8.36 7.36 -12.28
C ASN A 124 7.01 7.94 -12.72
N THR A 125 6.10 8.14 -11.78
CA THR A 125 4.78 8.71 -12.08
C THR A 125 4.88 10.19 -12.45
N GLU A 126 5.75 10.94 -11.78
CA GLU A 126 5.81 12.40 -11.89
C GLU A 126 6.76 12.94 -12.96
N ILE A 127 7.83 12.21 -13.25
CA ILE A 127 8.82 12.55 -14.28
C ILE A 127 8.51 11.83 -15.59
N GLY A 128 8.14 10.55 -15.49
CA GLY A 128 7.77 9.72 -16.61
C GLY A 128 8.33 8.29 -16.51
N PRO A 129 7.77 7.36 -17.30
CA PRO A 129 8.27 5.99 -17.35
C PRO A 129 9.77 5.94 -17.67
N GLY A 130 10.54 5.21 -16.87
CA GLY A 130 11.98 5.04 -17.07
C GLY A 130 12.89 6.00 -16.31
N ALA A 131 12.36 6.98 -15.57
CA ALA A 131 13.16 7.84 -14.68
C ALA A 131 13.90 7.02 -13.61
N VAL A 132 13.25 5.97 -13.11
CA VAL A 132 13.79 4.90 -12.28
C VAL A 132 13.64 3.59 -13.06
N CYS A 133 14.73 2.83 -13.15
CA CYS A 133 14.76 1.57 -13.86
C CYS A 133 13.87 0.50 -13.20
N GLU A 134 13.29 -0.36 -14.03
CA GLU A 134 12.35 -1.40 -13.57
C GLU A 134 13.03 -2.46 -12.69
N SER A 135 14.32 -2.73 -12.93
CA SER A 135 15.10 -3.65 -12.10
C SER A 135 15.17 -3.18 -10.65
N ALA A 136 15.34 -1.88 -10.40
CA ALA A 136 15.38 -1.32 -9.06
C ALA A 136 14.05 -1.52 -8.31
N ILE A 137 12.93 -1.31 -9.01
CA ILE A 137 11.59 -1.55 -8.45
C ILE A 137 11.41 -3.05 -8.16
N LYS A 138 11.79 -3.92 -9.10
CA LYS A 138 11.66 -5.37 -8.97
C LYS A 138 12.45 -5.91 -7.78
N GLU A 139 13.68 -5.44 -7.55
CA GLU A 139 14.49 -5.86 -6.41
C GLU A 139 13.83 -5.54 -5.07
N VAL A 140 13.23 -4.35 -4.92
CA VAL A 140 12.51 -3.95 -3.70
C VAL A 140 11.25 -4.79 -3.51
N VAL A 141 10.48 -5.01 -4.58
CA VAL A 141 9.30 -5.89 -4.58
C VAL A 141 9.68 -7.30 -4.14
N SER A 142 10.71 -7.90 -4.75
CA SER A 142 11.18 -9.24 -4.38
C SER A 142 11.60 -9.32 -2.92
N ALA A 143 12.28 -8.29 -2.38
CA ALA A 143 12.64 -8.24 -0.97
C ALA A 143 11.40 -8.22 -0.04
N ILE A 144 10.35 -7.46 -0.39
CA ILE A 144 9.08 -7.43 0.36
C ILE A 144 8.39 -8.81 0.31
N ILE A 145 8.31 -9.44 -0.86
CA ILE A 145 7.66 -10.74 -1.03
C ILE A 145 8.39 -11.83 -0.23
N GLU A 146 9.71 -11.89 -0.31
CA GLU A 146 10.50 -12.89 0.43
C GLU A 146 10.43 -12.68 1.93
N SER A 147 10.48 -11.43 2.40
CA SER A 147 10.25 -11.08 3.81
C SER A 147 8.87 -11.58 4.27
N GLY A 148 7.81 -11.30 3.50
CA GLY A 148 6.45 -11.68 3.83
C GLY A 148 6.23 -13.20 3.89
N LYS A 149 6.84 -13.94 2.95
CA LYS A 149 6.83 -15.41 2.93
C LYS A 149 7.55 -16.00 4.14
N ALA A 150 8.70 -15.43 4.50
CA ALA A 150 9.50 -15.89 5.64
C ALA A 150 8.69 -15.78 6.95
N LEU A 151 8.10 -14.62 7.23
CA LEU A 151 7.30 -14.44 8.44
C LEU A 151 6.03 -15.29 8.44
N SER A 152 5.36 -15.42 7.30
CA SER A 152 4.18 -16.30 7.19
C SER A 152 4.53 -17.77 7.51
N ARG A 153 5.71 -18.25 7.07
CA ARG A 153 6.21 -19.58 7.40
C ARG A 153 6.52 -19.73 8.88
N GLU A 154 7.21 -18.76 9.46
CA GLU A 154 7.55 -18.74 10.90
C GLU A 154 6.29 -18.81 11.77
N GLU A 155 5.27 -18.02 11.42
CA GLU A 155 3.98 -17.94 12.14
C GLU A 155 3.00 -19.08 11.75
N LYS A 156 3.43 -20.01 10.88
CA LYS A 156 2.61 -21.13 10.37
C LYS A 156 1.28 -20.66 9.77
N LYS A 157 1.32 -19.59 8.97
CA LYS A 157 0.16 -18.96 8.31
C LYS A 157 0.12 -19.15 6.80
N VAL A 158 1.10 -19.82 6.19
CA VAL A 158 1.26 -19.93 4.73
C VAL A 158 -0.03 -20.25 3.99
N GLU A 159 -0.80 -21.23 4.47
CA GLU A 159 -2.06 -21.64 3.82
C GLU A 159 -3.17 -20.58 3.87
N ARG A 160 -3.18 -19.73 4.89
CA ARG A 160 -4.24 -18.74 5.11
C ARG A 160 -3.83 -17.35 4.64
N CYS A 161 -2.56 -17.00 4.81
CA CYS A 161 -2.01 -15.68 4.53
C CYS A 161 -0.56 -15.86 4.04
N PRO A 162 -0.33 -16.10 2.74
CA PRO A 162 1.00 -16.37 2.19
C PRO A 162 2.03 -15.28 2.47
N LEU A 163 1.60 -14.02 2.57
CA LEU A 163 2.45 -12.87 2.89
C LEU A 163 2.01 -12.25 4.21
N LEU A 164 2.83 -12.36 5.25
CA LEU A 164 2.55 -11.81 6.56
C LEU A 164 3.64 -10.80 6.95
N PHE A 165 3.25 -9.72 7.61
CA PHE A 165 4.20 -8.66 7.99
C PHE A 165 4.04 -8.24 9.44
N GLN A 166 5.13 -7.73 10.02
CA GLN A 166 5.13 -7.18 11.37
C GLN A 166 6.03 -5.96 11.50
N TRP A 167 5.70 -5.12 12.47
CA TRP A 167 6.53 -4.00 12.90
C TRP A 167 6.50 -3.94 14.44
N HIS A 168 7.66 -3.80 15.10
CA HIS A 168 7.80 -3.89 16.56
C HIS A 168 7.03 -5.08 17.19
N LYS A 169 7.20 -6.29 16.62
CA LYS A 169 6.57 -7.54 17.09
C LYS A 169 5.04 -7.51 17.08
N LYS A 170 4.42 -6.67 16.25
CA LYS A 170 2.98 -6.60 16.07
C LYS A 170 2.63 -6.70 14.59
N GLN A 171 1.66 -7.55 14.29
CA GLN A 171 1.08 -7.70 12.95
C GLN A 171 0.04 -6.59 12.75
N TYR A 172 0.51 -5.39 12.42
CA TYR A 172 -0.34 -4.22 12.21
C TYR A 172 -1.21 -4.38 10.96
N VAL A 173 -2.41 -3.83 11.02
CA VAL A 173 -3.43 -3.97 9.97
C VAL A 173 -3.52 -2.75 9.06
N GLY A 174 -3.45 -1.54 9.64
CA GLY A 174 -3.71 -0.29 8.92
C GLY A 174 -2.63 0.13 7.90
N ALA A 175 -2.84 1.27 7.24
CA ALA A 175 -2.01 1.69 6.09
C ALA A 175 -0.61 2.17 6.45
N ALA A 176 -0.40 2.72 7.65
CA ALA A 176 0.87 3.31 8.03
C ALA A 176 1.91 2.22 8.34
N HIS A 177 1.63 1.40 9.36
CA HIS A 177 2.58 0.41 9.90
C HIS A 177 2.24 -1.04 9.52
N GLY A 178 1.18 -1.25 8.75
CA GLY A 178 0.54 -2.54 8.62
C GLY A 178 0.40 -3.05 7.20
N MET A 179 -0.15 -4.25 7.13
CA MET A 179 -0.30 -5.03 5.92
C MET A 179 -1.12 -4.30 4.84
N ALA A 180 -2.13 -3.51 5.21
CA ALA A 180 -2.93 -2.78 4.21
C ALA A 180 -2.08 -1.83 3.35
N GLY A 181 -1.11 -1.12 3.94
CA GLY A 181 -0.22 -0.24 3.19
C GLY A 181 0.72 -1.00 2.27
N ILE A 182 1.23 -2.14 2.75
CA ILE A 182 2.15 -3.00 2.00
C ILE A 182 1.45 -3.61 0.80
N TYR A 183 0.29 -4.24 0.99
CA TYR A 183 -0.47 -4.84 -0.11
C TYR A 183 -0.94 -3.78 -1.11
N TYR A 184 -1.36 -2.60 -0.64
CA TYR A 184 -1.71 -1.49 -1.52
C TYR A 184 -0.55 -1.08 -2.44
N MET A 185 0.69 -1.07 -1.92
CA MET A 185 1.90 -0.80 -2.71
C MET A 185 2.23 -1.91 -3.71
N LEU A 186 2.10 -3.17 -3.31
CA LEU A 186 2.30 -4.32 -4.21
C LEU A 186 1.29 -4.36 -5.37
N MET A 187 0.06 -3.88 -5.16
CA MET A 187 -0.96 -3.82 -6.20
C MET A 187 -0.89 -2.58 -7.11
N GLN A 188 0.08 -1.68 -6.92
CA GLN A 188 0.25 -0.56 -7.84
C GLN A 188 0.74 -1.08 -9.20
N PRO A 189 0.10 -0.73 -10.34
CA PRO A 189 0.55 -1.19 -11.65
C PRO A 189 2.02 -0.86 -11.95
N ALA A 190 2.48 0.29 -11.49
CA ALA A 190 3.88 0.73 -11.61
C ALA A 190 4.88 -0.13 -10.80
N ALA A 191 4.41 -0.91 -9.81
CA ALA A 191 5.24 -1.87 -9.08
C ALA A 191 5.55 -3.12 -9.91
N LYS A 192 4.81 -3.37 -10.99
CA LYS A 192 5.03 -4.47 -11.95
C LYS A 192 5.19 -5.84 -11.29
N VAL A 193 4.43 -6.08 -10.22
CA VAL A 193 4.31 -7.42 -9.63
C VAL A 193 3.64 -8.32 -10.67
N ASP A 194 4.20 -9.50 -10.90
CA ASP A 194 3.64 -10.46 -11.85
C ASP A 194 2.28 -11.00 -11.39
N GLN A 195 1.48 -11.42 -12.38
CA GLN A 195 0.11 -11.86 -12.15
C GLN A 195 0.00 -13.08 -11.23
N GLU A 196 0.97 -13.99 -11.31
CA GLU A 196 1.04 -15.18 -10.47
C GLU A 196 1.22 -14.78 -9.00
N THR A 197 2.21 -13.94 -8.70
CA THR A 197 2.43 -13.40 -7.35
C THR A 197 1.21 -12.63 -6.83
N LEU A 198 0.56 -11.82 -7.68
CA LEU A 198 -0.65 -11.09 -7.29
C LEU A 198 -1.80 -12.05 -6.93
N THR A 199 -1.99 -13.11 -7.72
CA THR A 199 -3.13 -14.03 -7.58
C THR A 199 -2.90 -15.06 -6.48
N GLU A 200 -1.70 -15.61 -6.39
CA GLU A 200 -1.38 -16.73 -5.50
C GLU A 200 -0.85 -16.28 -4.13
N MET A 201 -0.35 -15.05 -4.01
CA MET A 201 0.22 -14.54 -2.76
C MET A 201 -0.52 -13.32 -2.22
N VAL A 202 -0.62 -12.25 -3.01
CA VAL A 202 -1.19 -10.97 -2.53
C VAL A 202 -2.69 -11.11 -2.28
N LYS A 203 -3.45 -11.62 -3.24
CA LYS A 203 -4.91 -11.80 -3.12
C LYS A 203 -5.31 -12.63 -1.89
N PRO A 204 -4.82 -13.87 -1.67
CA PRO A 204 -5.21 -14.65 -0.49
C PRO A 204 -4.79 -13.98 0.83
N SER A 205 -3.71 -13.20 0.84
CA SER A 205 -3.31 -12.41 2.02
C SER A 205 -4.27 -11.24 2.30
N ILE A 206 -4.82 -10.61 1.25
CA ILE A 206 -5.89 -9.61 1.36
C ILE A 206 -7.19 -10.26 1.82
N ASP A 207 -7.53 -11.44 1.30
CA ASP A 207 -8.71 -12.18 1.73
C ASP A 207 -8.61 -12.54 3.23
N TYR A 208 -7.45 -12.95 3.71
CA TYR A 208 -7.20 -13.15 5.14
C TYR A 208 -7.47 -11.89 5.97
N MET A 209 -6.99 -10.74 5.49
CA MET A 209 -7.20 -9.43 6.13
C MET A 209 -8.67 -9.00 6.14
N ARG A 210 -9.40 -9.24 5.04
CA ARG A 210 -10.82 -8.93 4.93
C ARG A 210 -11.64 -9.55 6.07
N HIS A 211 -11.31 -10.78 6.47
CA HIS A 211 -11.98 -11.50 7.56
C HIS A 211 -11.60 -11.01 8.98
N LYS A 212 -10.76 -9.98 9.11
CA LYS A 212 -10.38 -9.37 10.41
C LYS A 212 -11.23 -8.15 10.77
N ARG A 213 -12.21 -7.84 9.94
CA ARG A 213 -13.16 -6.74 10.14
C ARG A 213 -14.00 -6.98 11.40
N PHE A 214 -14.20 -5.96 12.21
CA PHE A 214 -15.15 -5.96 13.31
C PHE A 214 -16.60 -5.99 12.81
N ARG A 215 -17.55 -6.30 13.70
CA ARG A 215 -18.98 -6.23 13.41
C ARG A 215 -19.44 -4.83 12.95
N SER A 216 -18.76 -3.78 13.39
CA SER A 216 -19.02 -2.40 12.97
C SER A 216 -18.63 -2.10 11.52
N GLY A 217 -17.87 -2.99 10.87
CA GLY A 217 -17.22 -2.71 9.59
C GLY A 217 -15.82 -2.10 9.72
N ASN A 218 -15.39 -1.70 10.92
CA ASN A 218 -14.05 -1.18 11.18
C ASN A 218 -12.99 -2.30 11.22
N TYR A 219 -11.71 -1.93 11.32
CA TYR A 219 -10.58 -2.87 11.40
C TYR A 219 -9.75 -2.65 12.68
N PRO A 220 -9.20 -3.73 13.26
CA PRO A 220 -8.32 -3.62 14.42
C PRO A 220 -7.01 -2.91 14.07
N SER A 221 -6.32 -2.37 15.06
CA SER A 221 -4.99 -1.78 14.82
C SER A 221 -3.92 -2.83 14.48
N SER A 222 -4.05 -4.02 15.07
CA SER A 222 -3.19 -5.18 14.85
C SER A 222 -4.01 -6.47 14.98
N LEU A 223 -3.55 -7.58 14.41
CA LEU A 223 -4.29 -8.85 14.40
C LEU A 223 -4.66 -9.39 15.79
N SER A 224 -3.90 -9.05 16.83
CA SER A 224 -4.17 -9.43 18.22
C SER A 224 -5.01 -8.42 19.01
N ASN A 225 -5.40 -7.29 18.41
CA ASN A 225 -6.18 -6.28 19.11
C ASN A 225 -7.68 -6.49 18.85
N GLU A 226 -8.45 -6.66 19.93
CA GLU A 226 -9.90 -6.88 19.88
C GLU A 226 -10.71 -5.59 20.15
N THR A 227 -10.04 -4.46 20.39
CA THR A 227 -10.71 -3.18 20.69
C THR A 227 -11.06 -2.39 19.43
N ASP A 228 -12.36 -2.20 19.21
CA ASP A 228 -12.90 -1.41 18.10
C ASP A 228 -13.05 0.07 18.49
N ARG A 229 -12.03 0.87 18.20
CA ARG A 229 -11.99 2.29 18.59
C ARG A 229 -11.33 3.21 17.58
N LEU A 230 -10.27 2.76 16.91
CA LEU A 230 -9.46 3.63 16.05
C LEU A 230 -10.06 3.70 14.66
N VAL A 231 -10.39 4.91 14.22
CA VAL A 231 -10.93 5.21 12.88
C VAL A 231 -10.02 6.24 12.22
N HIS A 232 -8.80 5.83 11.91
CA HIS A 232 -7.76 6.69 11.33
C HIS A 232 -7.16 6.06 10.08
N TRP A 233 -6.47 6.87 9.27
CA TRP A 233 -5.66 6.36 8.16
C TRP A 233 -4.58 5.37 8.64
N CYS A 234 -3.92 5.65 9.77
CA CYS A 234 -2.87 4.78 10.29
C CYS A 234 -3.42 3.46 10.86
N HIS A 235 -4.61 3.48 11.47
CA HIS A 235 -5.23 2.32 12.12
C HIS A 235 -6.75 2.41 12.02
N GLY A 236 -7.36 1.42 11.36
CA GLY A 236 -8.81 1.35 11.13
C GLY A 236 -9.19 1.41 9.66
N ALA A 237 -10.50 1.41 9.41
CA ALA A 237 -11.10 1.38 8.09
C ALA A 237 -10.59 2.47 7.11
N PRO A 238 -10.36 3.74 7.52
CA PRO A 238 -9.88 4.76 6.60
C PRO A 238 -8.51 4.47 5.98
N GLY A 239 -7.67 3.65 6.63
CA GLY A 239 -6.43 3.17 6.03
C GLY A 239 -6.64 1.94 5.14
N VAL A 240 -7.45 1.00 5.61
CA VAL A 240 -7.68 -0.29 4.95
C VAL A 240 -8.45 -0.14 3.63
N ILE A 241 -9.32 0.87 3.51
CA ILE A 241 -10.14 1.08 2.32
C ILE A 241 -9.31 1.26 1.04
N HIS A 242 -8.12 1.88 1.13
CA HIS A 242 -7.23 2.04 -0.03
C HIS A 242 -6.82 0.69 -0.64
N MET A 243 -6.46 -0.26 0.23
CA MET A 243 -6.14 -1.63 -0.19
C MET A 243 -7.36 -2.31 -0.81
N LEU A 244 -8.54 -2.21 -0.19
CA LEU A 244 -9.76 -2.86 -0.69
C LEU A 244 -10.21 -2.28 -2.04
N MET A 245 -10.17 -0.96 -2.21
CA MET A 245 -10.48 -0.31 -3.49
C MET A 245 -9.49 -0.70 -4.58
N GLN A 246 -8.20 -0.80 -4.26
CA GLN A 246 -7.20 -1.23 -5.21
C GLN A 246 -7.35 -2.71 -5.58
N ALA A 247 -7.69 -3.57 -4.62
CA ALA A 247 -8.00 -4.98 -4.87
C ALA A 247 -9.24 -5.14 -5.76
N HIS A 248 -10.27 -4.32 -5.54
CA HIS A 248 -11.45 -4.28 -6.39
C HIS A 248 -11.10 -3.82 -7.81
N LYS A 249 -10.36 -2.73 -7.98
CA LYS A 249 -9.87 -2.29 -9.29
C LYS A 249 -9.01 -3.33 -9.99
N PHE A 250 -8.20 -4.08 -9.25
CA PHE A 250 -7.42 -5.18 -9.82
C PHE A 250 -8.33 -6.34 -10.25
N ALA A 251 -9.36 -6.67 -9.46
CA ALA A 251 -10.36 -7.65 -9.85
C ALA A 251 -11.15 -7.18 -11.08
N GLU A 252 -11.43 -5.88 -11.20
CA GLU A 252 -12.00 -5.27 -12.40
C GLU A 252 -11.02 -5.28 -13.58
N TRP A 253 -9.72 -5.04 -13.38
CA TRP A 253 -8.74 -5.18 -14.46
C TRP A 253 -8.66 -6.64 -14.95
N CYS A 254 -8.75 -7.61 -14.04
CA CYS A 254 -8.88 -9.02 -14.41
C CYS A 254 -10.18 -9.31 -15.21
N LEU A 255 -11.17 -8.41 -15.24
CA LEU A 255 -12.36 -8.54 -16.11
C LEU A 255 -12.09 -8.25 -17.58
N ASP A 256 -11.08 -7.46 -17.91
CA ASP A 256 -10.79 -6.99 -19.27
C ASP A 256 -10.03 -8.07 -20.08
N TYR A 257 -10.58 -9.28 -20.09
CA TYR A 257 -10.06 -10.41 -20.87
C TYR A 257 -9.94 -10.05 -22.36
N GLY A 258 -8.75 -10.31 -22.93
CA GLY A 258 -8.44 -10.01 -24.33
C GLY A 258 -7.86 -8.62 -24.59
N ALA A 259 -7.95 -7.68 -23.64
CA ALA A 259 -7.33 -6.35 -23.76
C ALA A 259 -5.88 -6.29 -23.24
N HIS A 260 -5.42 -7.35 -22.58
CA HIS A 260 -4.14 -7.37 -21.84
C HIS A 260 -3.09 -8.32 -22.44
N GLY A 261 -3.35 -8.89 -23.62
CA GLY A 261 -2.45 -9.88 -24.25
C GLY A 261 -2.47 -11.27 -23.58
N CYS A 262 -3.33 -11.49 -22.58
CA CYS A 262 -3.61 -12.80 -22.01
C CYS A 262 -4.55 -13.62 -22.91
N ARG A 263 -4.49 -14.95 -22.81
CA ARG A 263 -5.37 -15.86 -23.57
C ARG A 263 -6.83 -15.58 -23.20
N ILE A 264 -7.65 -15.30 -24.22
CA ILE A 264 -9.10 -15.17 -24.08
C ILE A 264 -9.65 -16.55 -23.63
N PRO A 265 -10.49 -16.62 -22.59
CA PRO A 265 -11.11 -17.87 -22.17
C PRO A 265 -11.86 -18.52 -23.34
N ASP A 266 -11.90 -19.85 -23.37
CA ASP A 266 -12.57 -20.56 -24.46
C ASP A 266 -14.07 -20.17 -24.53
N ARG A 267 -14.67 -19.77 -23.40
CA ARG A 267 -16.01 -19.17 -23.32
C ARG A 267 -16.00 -17.82 -22.59
N PRO A 268 -15.71 -16.70 -23.28
CA PRO A 268 -15.37 -15.41 -22.66
C PRO A 268 -16.51 -14.71 -21.91
N TYR A 269 -17.77 -15.11 -22.14
CA TYR A 269 -18.95 -14.58 -21.45
C TYR A 269 -19.57 -15.57 -20.46
N SER A 270 -18.98 -16.76 -20.29
CA SER A 270 -19.56 -17.80 -19.44
C SER A 270 -19.41 -17.50 -17.94
N LEU A 271 -20.23 -18.18 -17.13
CA LEU A 271 -20.22 -18.01 -15.67
C LEU A 271 -18.95 -18.56 -14.99
N PHE A 272 -18.29 -19.56 -15.58
CA PHE A 272 -17.16 -20.25 -14.92
C PHE A 272 -15.80 -19.98 -15.55
N GLU A 273 -15.76 -19.48 -16.78
CA GLU A 273 -14.51 -19.16 -17.49
C GLU A 273 -14.48 -17.70 -17.96
N GLY A 274 -15.61 -17.00 -17.98
CA GLY A 274 -15.76 -15.69 -18.61
C GLY A 274 -16.31 -14.60 -17.70
N MET A 275 -16.67 -13.47 -18.31
CA MET A 275 -17.05 -12.25 -17.60
C MET A 275 -18.28 -12.41 -16.70
N ALA A 276 -19.20 -13.33 -16.99
CA ALA A 276 -20.38 -13.53 -16.15
C ALA A 276 -20.04 -14.02 -14.73
N GLY A 277 -18.97 -14.80 -14.57
CA GLY A 277 -18.49 -15.24 -13.24
C GLY A 277 -18.00 -14.09 -12.40
N THR A 278 -17.28 -13.17 -13.03
CA THR A 278 -16.71 -12.04 -12.32
C THR A 278 -17.74 -10.92 -12.11
N VAL A 279 -18.68 -10.70 -13.03
CA VAL A 279 -19.88 -9.85 -12.77
C VAL A 279 -20.71 -10.42 -11.63
N HIS A 280 -20.90 -11.74 -11.57
CA HIS A 280 -21.54 -12.40 -10.44
C HIS A 280 -20.78 -12.09 -9.15
N PHE A 281 -19.47 -12.31 -9.10
CA PHE A 281 -18.63 -11.97 -7.94
C PHE A 281 -18.76 -10.51 -7.51
N LEU A 282 -18.71 -9.56 -8.45
CA LEU A 282 -18.82 -8.14 -8.16
C LEU A 282 -20.22 -7.73 -7.68
N SER A 283 -21.27 -8.36 -8.21
CA SER A 283 -22.63 -8.16 -7.69
C SER A 283 -22.78 -8.72 -6.29
N ASP A 284 -22.17 -9.87 -6.03
CA ASP A 284 -22.32 -10.64 -4.80
C ASP A 284 -21.53 -10.02 -3.63
N ILE A 285 -20.42 -9.34 -3.93
CA ILE A 285 -19.63 -8.61 -2.93
C ILE A 285 -20.32 -7.31 -2.44
N LEU A 286 -21.42 -6.87 -3.08
CA LEU A 286 -22.23 -5.76 -2.57
C LEU A 286 -22.98 -6.13 -1.28
N ALA A 287 -23.21 -7.43 -1.05
CA ALA A 287 -23.80 -7.97 0.17
C ALA A 287 -22.99 -9.16 0.70
N PRO A 288 -21.77 -8.94 1.26
CA PRO A 288 -20.84 -10.01 1.59
C PRO A 288 -21.35 -11.07 2.58
N GLU A 289 -22.32 -10.71 3.44
CA GLU A 289 -22.93 -11.64 4.41
C GLU A 289 -23.88 -12.64 3.72
N ALA A 290 -24.32 -12.33 2.50
CA ALA A 290 -25.20 -13.15 1.68
C ALA A 290 -24.48 -13.77 0.47
N SER A 291 -23.18 -13.51 0.30
CA SER A 291 -22.42 -13.94 -0.87
C SER A 291 -22.25 -15.45 -0.93
N ARG A 292 -22.39 -16.02 -2.12
CA ARG A 292 -22.37 -17.46 -2.40
C ARG A 292 -21.65 -17.74 -3.71
N PHE A 293 -20.86 -18.81 -3.73
CA PHE A 293 -20.29 -19.28 -4.97
C PHE A 293 -21.40 -19.81 -5.92
N PRO A 294 -21.53 -19.26 -7.14
CA PRO A 294 -22.62 -19.60 -8.05
C PRO A 294 -22.64 -21.09 -8.39
N ALA A 295 -23.82 -21.70 -8.28
CA ALA A 295 -24.06 -23.12 -8.58
C ALA A 295 -23.16 -24.11 -7.82
N PHE A 296 -22.62 -23.71 -6.67
CA PHE A 296 -21.90 -24.59 -5.73
C PHE A 296 -22.43 -24.46 -4.30
N GLU A 297 -22.55 -23.22 -3.78
CA GLU A 297 -23.00 -22.98 -2.40
C GLU A 297 -24.52 -22.75 -2.34
N LEU A 298 -25.21 -23.58 -1.55
CA LEU A 298 -26.67 -23.51 -1.36
C LEU A 298 -27.05 -22.66 -0.14
N SER A 299 -28.25 -22.08 -0.16
CA SER A 299 -28.84 -21.44 1.02
C SER A 299 -29.01 -22.40 2.18
N SER A 300 -28.46 -22.03 3.33
CA SER A 300 -28.90 -22.61 4.59
C SER A 300 -30.35 -22.19 4.79
N SER A 301 -31.26 -23.14 4.67
CA SER A 301 -32.63 -23.00 5.16
C SER A 301 -32.58 -22.93 6.69
N GLN A 302 -32.34 -21.73 7.26
CA GLN A 302 -32.77 -21.47 8.63
C GLN A 302 -34.22 -21.01 8.58
N GLY A 303 -35.07 -21.85 9.18
CA GLY A 303 -36.50 -21.80 9.06
C GLY A 303 -37.14 -20.55 9.63
N ASP A 304 -38.18 -20.11 8.94
CA ASP A 304 -39.36 -19.55 9.56
C ASP A 304 -39.85 -20.51 10.65
N THR A 305 -39.47 -20.25 11.89
CA THR A 305 -40.32 -20.61 13.04
C THR A 305 -40.50 -19.37 13.88
N LYS A 306 -41.54 -18.61 13.52
CA LYS A 306 -42.28 -17.81 14.51
C LYS A 306 -42.65 -18.75 15.65
N VAL A 307 -42.10 -18.52 16.84
CA VAL A 307 -42.84 -18.80 18.08
C VAL A 307 -42.95 -17.49 18.83
N GLN A 308 -44.04 -16.80 18.51
CA GLN A 308 -44.74 -15.90 19.39
C GLN A 308 -45.41 -16.77 20.46
N LYS A 309 -44.99 -16.66 21.73
CA LYS A 309 -45.81 -17.01 22.91
C LYS A 309 -45.40 -16.11 24.08
N ASP A 310 -46.23 -15.11 24.28
CA ASP A 310 -46.82 -14.58 25.52
C ASP A 310 -46.07 -14.70 26.86
N TYR A 311 -46.11 -13.54 27.55
CA TYR A 311 -45.72 -13.15 28.92
C TYR A 311 -44.25 -12.80 29.17
#